data_AF-A0A507E2F2-F1
#
_entry.id   AF-A0A507E2F2-F1
#
_cell.length_a   1.000
_cell.length_b   1.000
_cell.length_c   1.000
_cell.angle_alpha   90.00
_cell.angle_beta   90.00
_cell.angle_gamma   90.00
#
_symmetry.space_group_name_H-M   'P 1'
#
loop_
_entity.id
_entity.type
_entity.pdbx_description
1 polymer ?
#
loop_
_entity_poly.entity_id
_entity_poly.type
_entity_poly.pdbx_seq_one_letter_code
_entity_poly.pdbx_strand_id
1 'polypeptide(L)'
;MDFLQLLPPSVLEALAGQAHGSQPRAAPIVPGVLATALKEFVDDATQFIGAVDWTEPFISILIAFHVILLTWILVTRNVYSYTAFNFLGVGLLILAMKPINYLGAQYHGSFSRTNYFDAHGVFMGVMWAAPLLLDMMLLMGLLLRQSAQMLVKVKTQQFQKQRAQKMKSAAGQSKNTDGPKQEVKERKRASKVEPPADTPEPQISLLPLILHWSVTAYQRVFSSSQTAGPPSRLDINSTAARKPAHVAVSFRGSNVPDAQTVIRVATWCMDHNVRVLTVHDASGVLKTMAESIAGSSSITTQVLVAGIPPKPSSQPSAHPILYVNIVSDNEGRAALVDVARTFAADPSAPQVTVDSVDTALRAGKVPLPTPEPNLVFLTHTHSDSIQIGNFLPWDIRLSEFTAIPGDLTHAAFVEGLDRYATCQQRFGK
;
A
#
# COMPACT_ATOMS: atom_id res chain seq x y z
N MET A 1 -1.27 2.43 -8.81
CA MET A 1 -1.76 2.71 -10.17
C MET A 1 -1.06 3.99 -10.58
N ASP A 2 -0.11 3.91 -11.50
CA ASP A 2 0.43 5.12 -12.13
C ASP A 2 -0.60 5.61 -13.13
N PHE A 3 -1.48 6.51 -12.68
CA PHE A 3 -2.48 7.15 -13.54
C PHE A 3 -1.83 7.86 -14.74
N LEU A 4 -0.54 8.18 -14.67
CA LEU A 4 0.24 8.76 -15.75
C LEU A 4 0.40 7.83 -16.96
N GLN A 5 0.40 6.50 -16.78
CA GLN A 5 0.51 5.54 -17.89
C GLN A 5 -0.81 5.31 -18.62
N LEU A 6 -1.93 5.79 -18.06
CA LEU A 6 -3.25 5.76 -18.68
C LEU A 6 -3.58 7.08 -19.39
N LEU A 7 -2.68 8.08 -19.33
CA LEU A 7 -2.88 9.34 -20.01
C LEU A 7 -2.49 9.21 -21.49
N PRO A 8 -3.24 9.83 -22.40
CA PRO A 8 -2.90 9.83 -23.81
C PRO A 8 -1.50 10.43 -24.03
N PRO A 9 -0.75 9.98 -25.06
CA PRO A 9 0.59 10.47 -25.36
C PRO A 9 0.68 11.99 -25.50
N SER A 10 -0.37 12.61 -26.03
CA SER A 10 -0.52 14.07 -26.17
C SER A 10 -0.48 14.81 -24.82
N VAL A 11 -1.04 14.21 -23.77
CA VAL A 11 -1.02 14.75 -22.40
C VAL A 11 0.35 14.57 -21.77
N LEU A 12 0.99 13.43 -22.01
CA LEU A 12 2.35 13.16 -21.54
C LEU A 12 3.36 14.12 -22.18
N GLU A 13 3.23 14.43 -23.46
CA GLU A 13 4.05 15.43 -24.15
C GLU A 13 3.80 16.84 -23.61
N ALA A 14 2.54 17.21 -23.34
CA ALA A 14 2.20 18.51 -22.75
C ALA A 14 2.77 18.67 -21.33
N LEU A 15 2.82 17.58 -20.55
CA LEU A 15 3.42 17.56 -19.21
C LEU A 15 4.96 17.52 -19.26
N ALA A 16 5.54 16.79 -20.20
CA ALA A 16 6.99 16.71 -20.40
C ALA A 16 7.59 18.02 -20.91
N GLY A 17 6.85 18.78 -21.73
CA GLY A 17 7.22 20.11 -22.19
C GLY A 17 7.38 21.16 -21.08
N GLN A 18 6.87 20.91 -19.86
CA GLN A 18 7.10 21.77 -18.70
C GLN A 18 8.38 21.45 -17.91
N ALA A 19 9.03 20.30 -18.16
CA ALA A 19 10.15 19.81 -17.35
C ALA A 19 11.54 20.25 -17.86
N HIS A 20 11.64 20.87 -19.04
CA HIS A 20 12.91 21.31 -19.62
C HIS A 20 12.94 22.82 -19.90
N GLY A 21 13.47 23.59 -18.94
CA GLY A 21 14.17 24.84 -19.19
C GLY A 21 13.42 26.15 -18.89
N SER A 22 13.88 26.85 -17.86
CA SER A 22 13.85 28.31 -17.68
C SER A 22 12.49 29.02 -17.47
N GLN A 23 12.23 29.38 -16.20
CA GLN A 23 11.23 30.34 -15.68
C GLN A 23 9.74 29.98 -15.86
N PRO A 24 8.91 30.03 -14.79
CA PRO A 24 7.49 29.73 -14.89
C PRO A 24 6.75 30.94 -15.46
N ARG A 25 6.77 31.10 -16.78
CA ARG A 25 5.78 31.92 -17.47
C ARG A 25 4.57 31.02 -17.68
N ALA A 26 3.45 31.35 -17.03
CA ALA A 26 2.19 30.64 -17.22
C ALA A 26 1.80 30.68 -18.70
N ALA A 27 2.14 29.61 -19.44
CA ALA A 27 1.64 29.41 -20.78
C ALA A 27 0.11 29.18 -20.66
N PRO A 28 -0.69 29.78 -21.54
CA PRO A 28 -2.13 29.57 -21.52
C PRO A 28 -2.42 28.08 -21.70
N ILE A 29 -3.29 27.52 -20.84
CA ILE A 29 -3.87 26.19 -21.03
C ILE A 29 -4.53 26.22 -22.41
N VAL A 30 -3.87 25.61 -23.41
CA VAL A 30 -4.36 25.60 -24.78
C VAL A 30 -5.69 24.83 -24.74
N PRO A 31 -6.84 25.46 -25.05
CA PRO A 31 -8.16 24.81 -24.92
C PRO A 31 -8.27 23.50 -25.71
N GLY A 32 -7.39 23.31 -26.71
CA GLY A 32 -7.29 22.10 -27.52
C GLY A 32 -6.70 20.88 -26.82
N VAL A 33 -5.84 21.01 -25.79
CA VAL A 33 -5.16 19.84 -25.20
C VAL A 33 -6.14 18.92 -24.48
N LEU A 34 -7.06 19.48 -23.69
CA LEU A 34 -8.10 18.68 -23.03
C LEU A 34 -9.07 18.07 -24.06
N ALA A 35 -9.42 18.83 -25.10
CA ALA A 35 -10.30 18.33 -26.16
C ALA A 35 -9.66 17.18 -26.94
N THR A 36 -8.37 17.27 -27.27
CA THR A 36 -7.61 16.21 -27.94
C THR A 36 -7.45 15.00 -27.03
N ALA A 37 -7.10 15.19 -25.76
CA ALA A 37 -6.97 14.10 -24.80
C ALA A 37 -8.30 13.36 -24.56
N LEU A 38 -9.41 14.10 -24.44
CA LEU A 38 -10.75 13.52 -24.34
C LEU A 38 -11.12 12.77 -25.61
N LYS A 39 -10.76 13.29 -26.78
CA LYS A 39 -11.01 12.63 -28.06
C LYS A 39 -10.23 11.31 -28.17
N GLU A 40 -8.93 11.33 -27.88
CA GLU A 40 -8.07 10.13 -27.88
C GLU A 40 -8.60 9.08 -26.89
N PHE A 41 -8.96 9.49 -25.67
CA PHE A 41 -9.59 8.60 -24.69
C PHE A 41 -10.91 8.00 -25.19
N VAL A 42 -11.77 8.81 -25.81
CA VAL A 42 -13.05 8.34 -26.37
C VAL A 42 -12.79 7.36 -27.52
N ASP A 43 -11.84 7.64 -28.40
CA ASP A 43 -11.47 6.77 -29.51
C ASP A 43 -10.96 5.41 -28.99
N ASP A 44 -10.04 5.39 -28.02
CA ASP A 44 -9.54 4.17 -27.37
C ASP A 44 -10.65 3.40 -26.64
N ALA A 45 -11.53 4.11 -25.94
CA ALA A 45 -12.68 3.51 -25.25
C ALA A 45 -13.67 2.88 -26.23
N THR A 46 -13.94 3.53 -27.38
CA THR A 46 -14.81 2.98 -28.42
C THR A 46 -14.21 1.74 -29.08
N GLN A 47 -12.89 1.71 -29.29
CA GLN A 47 -12.20 0.54 -29.81
C GLN A 47 -12.28 -0.64 -28.82
N PHE A 48 -12.07 -0.37 -27.53
CA PHE A 48 -12.25 -1.38 -26.48
C PHE A 48 -13.69 -1.91 -26.43
N ILE A 49 -14.68 -1.02 -26.40
CA ILE A 49 -16.11 -1.36 -26.41
C ILE A 49 -16.47 -2.19 -27.64
N GLY A 50 -15.94 -1.86 -28.81
CA GLY A 50 -16.17 -2.60 -30.06
C GLY A 50 -15.54 -4.00 -30.07
N ALA A 51 -14.46 -4.21 -29.30
CA ALA A 51 -13.79 -5.50 -29.20
C ALA A 51 -14.44 -6.48 -28.19
N VAL A 52 -15.28 -5.97 -27.29
CA VAL A 52 -16.00 -6.79 -26.31
C VAL A 52 -17.19 -7.50 -26.97
N ASP A 53 -17.34 -8.81 -26.77
CA ASP A 53 -18.52 -9.55 -27.25
C ASP A 53 -19.71 -9.36 -26.30
N TRP A 54 -20.56 -8.39 -26.62
CA TRP A 54 -21.76 -8.05 -25.84
C TRP A 54 -22.83 -9.14 -25.82
N THR A 55 -22.71 -10.19 -26.64
CA THR A 55 -23.67 -11.30 -26.65
C THR A 55 -23.42 -12.30 -25.51
N GLU A 56 -22.30 -12.18 -24.78
CA GLU A 56 -21.99 -13.08 -23.68
C GLU A 56 -22.96 -12.90 -22.48
N PRO A 57 -23.57 -13.99 -21.97
CA PRO A 57 -24.51 -13.94 -20.85
C PRO A 57 -23.93 -13.30 -19.59
N PHE A 58 -22.65 -13.56 -19.30
CA PHE A 58 -21.94 -12.99 -18.15
C PHE A 58 -21.90 -11.46 -18.20
N ILE A 59 -21.64 -10.87 -19.37
CA ILE A 59 -21.60 -9.41 -19.53
C ILE A 59 -23.00 -8.80 -19.32
N SER A 60 -24.04 -9.47 -19.81
CA SER A 60 -25.42 -9.05 -19.55
C SER A 60 -25.77 -9.05 -18.06
N ILE A 61 -25.33 -10.08 -17.31
CA ILE A 61 -25.50 -10.15 -15.85
C ILE A 61 -24.73 -9.02 -15.16
N LEU A 62 -23.52 -8.71 -15.61
CA LEU A 62 -22.71 -7.62 -15.06
C LEU A 62 -23.37 -6.25 -15.26
N ILE A 63 -23.93 -5.98 -16.45
CA ILE A 63 -24.68 -4.75 -16.71
C ILE A 63 -25.94 -4.68 -15.84
N ALA A 64 -26.69 -5.78 -15.74
CA ALA A 64 -27.88 -5.85 -14.90
C ALA A 64 -27.55 -5.59 -13.42
N PHE A 65 -26.42 -6.12 -12.93
CA PHE A 65 -25.91 -5.84 -11.59
C PHE A 65 -25.73 -4.34 -11.34
N HIS A 66 -25.11 -3.61 -12.26
CA HIS A 66 -24.93 -2.15 -12.12
C HIS A 66 -26.26 -1.40 -12.11
N VAL A 67 -27.19 -1.76 -12.99
CA VAL A 67 -28.54 -1.14 -13.03
C VAL A 67 -29.29 -1.38 -11.71
N ILE A 68 -29.23 -2.59 -11.17
CA ILE A 68 -29.87 -2.95 -9.90
C ILE A 68 -29.21 -2.19 -8.75
N LEU A 69 -27.88 -2.12 -8.71
CA LEU A 69 -27.14 -1.42 -7.68
C LEU A 69 -27.45 0.08 -7.67
N LEU A 70 -27.42 0.74 -8.83
CA LEU A 70 -27.77 2.15 -8.96
C LEU A 70 -29.22 2.39 -8.55
N THR A 71 -30.15 1.54 -8.98
CA THR A 71 -31.56 1.63 -8.58
C THR A 71 -31.72 1.51 -7.07
N TRP A 72 -31.01 0.56 -6.44
CA TRP A 72 -30.98 0.38 -5.00
C TRP A 72 -30.46 1.62 -4.26
N ILE A 73 -29.35 2.21 -4.74
CA ILE A 73 -28.79 3.45 -4.20
C ILE A 73 -29.81 4.59 -4.30
N LEU A 74 -30.49 4.75 -5.44
CA LEU A 74 -31.48 5.79 -5.65
C LEU A 74 -32.72 5.62 -4.77
N VAL A 75 -33.17 4.39 -4.54
CA VAL A 75 -34.33 4.09 -3.65
C VAL A 75 -33.96 4.36 -2.19
N THR A 76 -32.76 3.97 -1.76
CA THR A 76 -32.32 4.11 -0.35
C THR A 76 -31.75 5.48 -0.01
N ARG A 77 -31.57 6.37 -1.00
CA ARG A 77 -30.86 7.65 -0.90
C ARG A 77 -31.32 8.60 0.20
N ASN A 78 -32.55 8.48 0.70
CA ASN A 78 -33.12 9.41 1.69
C ASN A 78 -32.79 9.04 3.15
N VAL A 79 -32.14 7.91 3.38
CA VAL A 79 -31.84 7.39 4.73
C VAL A 79 -30.33 7.35 4.94
N TYR A 80 -29.82 8.14 5.88
CA TYR A 80 -28.39 8.30 6.14
C TYR A 80 -27.66 6.98 6.38
N SER A 81 -28.23 6.09 7.20
CA SER A 81 -27.58 4.80 7.52
C SER A 81 -27.38 3.93 6.28
N TYR A 82 -28.36 3.87 5.38
CA TYR A 82 -28.23 3.13 4.12
C TYR A 82 -27.24 3.81 3.18
N THR A 83 -27.24 5.14 3.08
CA THR A 83 -26.24 5.88 2.29
C THR A 83 -24.81 5.56 2.76
N ALA A 84 -24.56 5.60 4.07
CA ALA A 84 -23.24 5.31 4.65
C ALA A 84 -22.84 3.84 4.46
N PHE A 85 -23.78 2.90 4.64
CA PHE A 85 -23.54 1.49 4.40
C PHE A 85 -23.23 1.20 2.93
N ASN A 86 -24.02 1.73 2.00
CA ASN A 86 -23.80 1.60 0.56
C ASN A 86 -22.46 2.23 0.15
N PHE A 87 -22.07 3.36 0.72
CA PHE A 87 -20.75 3.99 0.47
C PHE A 87 -19.61 3.04 0.84
N LEU A 88 -19.64 2.44 2.02
CA LEU A 88 -18.63 1.47 2.44
C LEU A 88 -18.67 0.20 1.57
N GLY A 89 -19.87 -0.29 1.24
CA GLY A 89 -20.07 -1.49 0.42
C GLY A 89 -19.54 -1.32 -1.01
N VAL A 90 -19.89 -0.23 -1.68
CA VAL A 90 -19.37 0.11 -3.02
C VAL A 90 -17.85 0.30 -2.98
N GLY A 91 -17.33 0.98 -1.96
CA GLY A 91 -15.88 1.09 -1.75
C GLY A 91 -15.20 -0.28 -1.64
N LEU A 92 -15.77 -1.21 -0.88
CA LEU A 92 -15.25 -2.57 -0.76
C LEU A 92 -15.31 -3.34 -2.09
N LEU A 93 -16.39 -3.19 -2.87
CA LEU A 93 -16.52 -3.81 -4.19
C LEU A 93 -15.46 -3.29 -5.17
N ILE A 94 -15.15 -1.99 -5.15
CA ILE A 94 -14.07 -1.41 -5.95
C ILE A 94 -12.72 -2.02 -5.53
N LEU A 95 -12.43 -2.12 -4.23
CA LEU A 95 -11.20 -2.74 -3.73
C LEU A 95 -11.11 -4.24 -4.08
N ALA A 96 -12.25 -4.92 -4.15
CA ALA A 96 -12.35 -6.32 -4.55
C ALA A 96 -12.13 -6.54 -6.06
N MET A 97 -11.94 -5.50 -6.89
CA MET A 97 -11.73 -5.67 -8.32
C MET A 97 -10.56 -6.60 -8.64
N LYS A 98 -9.46 -6.53 -7.87
CA LYS A 98 -8.25 -7.33 -8.10
C LYS A 98 -8.46 -8.82 -7.82
N PRO A 99 -8.95 -9.23 -6.63
CA PRO A 99 -9.24 -10.64 -6.40
C PRO A 99 -10.32 -11.16 -7.35
N ILE A 100 -11.32 -10.37 -7.71
CA ILE A 100 -12.34 -10.76 -8.70
C ILE A 100 -11.71 -10.94 -10.08
N ASN A 101 -10.81 -10.04 -10.50
CA ASN A 101 -10.09 -10.15 -11.77
C ASN A 101 -9.24 -11.43 -11.83
N TYR A 102 -8.52 -11.72 -10.75
CA TYR A 102 -7.73 -12.94 -10.63
C TYR A 102 -8.58 -14.21 -10.71
N LEU A 103 -9.68 -14.26 -9.94
CA LEU A 103 -10.61 -15.39 -9.98
C LEU A 103 -11.27 -15.54 -11.36
N GLY A 104 -11.62 -14.41 -11.99
CA GLY A 104 -12.11 -14.38 -13.35
C GLY A 104 -11.11 -14.98 -14.32
N ALA A 105 -9.84 -14.56 -14.28
CA ALA A 105 -8.78 -15.07 -15.14
C ALA A 105 -8.51 -16.57 -14.95
N GLN A 106 -8.74 -17.12 -13.74
CA GLN A 106 -8.54 -18.53 -13.46
C GLN A 106 -9.74 -19.40 -13.88
N TYR A 107 -10.97 -18.91 -13.69
CA TYR A 107 -12.20 -19.69 -13.85
C TYR A 107 -13.08 -19.26 -15.04
N HIS A 108 -12.61 -18.36 -15.91
CA HIS A 108 -13.39 -17.82 -17.04
C HIS A 108 -14.06 -18.91 -17.89
N GLY A 109 -13.38 -20.04 -18.14
CA GLY A 109 -13.91 -21.15 -18.94
C GLY A 109 -15.20 -21.78 -18.39
N SER A 110 -15.61 -21.47 -17.16
CA SER A 110 -16.88 -21.92 -16.58
C SER A 110 -18.07 -21.00 -16.88
N PHE A 111 -17.85 -19.73 -17.26
CA PHE A 111 -18.92 -18.74 -17.40
C PHE A 111 -18.80 -17.81 -18.62
N SER A 112 -17.64 -17.69 -19.25
CA SER A 112 -17.40 -16.89 -20.45
C SER A 112 -16.71 -17.70 -21.54
N ARG A 113 -16.96 -17.35 -22.80
CA ARG A 113 -16.29 -17.99 -23.95
C ARG A 113 -14.88 -17.43 -24.13
N THR A 114 -14.74 -16.14 -23.88
CA THR A 114 -13.49 -15.39 -24.00
C THR A 114 -12.94 -15.07 -22.61
N ASN A 115 -11.61 -15.04 -22.46
CA ASN A 115 -10.99 -14.53 -21.24
C ASN A 115 -10.83 -13.01 -21.33
N TYR A 116 -11.67 -12.29 -20.61
CA TYR A 116 -11.62 -10.82 -20.54
C TYR A 116 -10.66 -10.30 -19.47
N PHE A 117 -10.18 -11.16 -18.57
CA PHE A 117 -9.42 -10.75 -17.39
C PHE A 117 -7.93 -10.77 -17.69
N ASP A 118 -7.27 -9.64 -17.45
CA ASP A 118 -5.88 -9.42 -17.81
C ASP A 118 -5.02 -8.98 -16.60
N ALA A 119 -3.70 -9.03 -16.73
CA ALA A 119 -2.77 -8.70 -15.64
C ALA A 119 -2.84 -7.22 -15.21
N HIS A 120 -3.21 -6.32 -16.13
CA HIS A 120 -3.37 -4.90 -15.86
C HIS A 120 -4.80 -4.55 -15.39
N GLY A 121 -5.75 -5.49 -15.56
CA GLY A 121 -7.14 -5.38 -15.14
C GLY A 121 -7.90 -4.31 -15.92
N VAL A 122 -7.57 -4.10 -17.20
CA VAL A 122 -8.21 -3.10 -18.07
C VAL A 122 -9.71 -3.35 -18.16
N PHE A 123 -10.12 -4.60 -18.41
CA PHE A 123 -11.54 -4.95 -18.48
C PHE A 123 -12.27 -4.66 -17.16
N MET A 124 -11.69 -5.07 -16.03
CA MET A 124 -12.27 -4.78 -14.71
C MET A 124 -12.23 -3.29 -14.38
N GLY A 125 -11.24 -2.54 -14.87
CA GLY A 125 -11.20 -1.08 -14.76
C GLY A 125 -12.42 -0.44 -15.43
N VAL A 126 -12.71 -0.83 -16.67
CA VAL A 126 -13.79 -0.25 -17.47
C VAL A 126 -15.18 -0.77 -17.05
N MET A 127 -15.34 -2.08 -16.88
CA MET A 127 -16.65 -2.71 -16.71
C MET A 127 -17.06 -2.90 -15.25
N TRP A 128 -16.13 -2.78 -14.30
CA TRP A 128 -16.40 -2.91 -12.87
C TRP A 128 -16.11 -1.62 -12.10
N ALA A 129 -14.89 -1.11 -12.15
CA ALA A 129 -14.48 0.03 -11.33
C ALA A 129 -15.09 1.36 -11.81
N ALA A 130 -15.12 1.64 -13.12
CA ALA A 130 -15.61 2.93 -13.62
C ALA A 130 -17.09 3.22 -13.29
N PRO A 131 -18.06 2.30 -13.48
CA PRO A 131 -19.44 2.52 -13.05
C PRO A 131 -19.56 2.68 -11.52
N LEU A 132 -18.84 1.85 -10.75
CA LEU A 132 -18.86 1.92 -9.29
C LEU A 132 -18.25 3.23 -8.76
N LEU A 133 -17.25 3.80 -9.44
CA LEU A 133 -16.69 5.10 -9.09
C LEU A 133 -17.70 6.24 -9.32
N LEU A 134 -18.53 6.16 -10.36
CA LEU A 134 -19.63 7.11 -10.58
C LEU A 134 -20.67 7.00 -9.47
N ASP A 135 -21.04 5.77 -9.08
CA ASP A 135 -21.94 5.53 -7.94
C ASP A 135 -21.34 6.06 -6.64
N MET A 136 -20.04 5.87 -6.44
CA MET A 136 -19.32 6.36 -5.27
C MET A 136 -19.28 7.89 -5.21
N MET A 137 -19.13 8.56 -6.36
CA MET A 137 -19.21 10.02 -6.46
C MET A 137 -20.61 10.54 -6.10
N LEU A 138 -21.67 9.87 -6.58
CA LEU A 138 -23.04 10.18 -6.22
C LEU A 138 -23.28 9.99 -4.71
N LEU A 139 -22.87 8.84 -4.15
CA LEU A 139 -22.99 8.53 -2.73
C LEU A 139 -22.23 9.54 -1.87
N MET A 140 -21.02 9.94 -2.27
CA MET A 140 -20.25 10.98 -1.58
C MET A 140 -21.03 12.30 -1.51
N GLY A 141 -21.60 12.76 -2.63
CA GLY A 141 -22.41 13.99 -2.65
C GLY A 141 -23.65 13.91 -1.74
N LEU A 142 -24.35 12.78 -1.74
CA LEU A 142 -25.51 12.53 -0.87
C LEU A 142 -25.12 12.48 0.61
N LEU A 143 -24.02 11.78 0.93
CA LEU A 143 -23.50 11.63 2.28
C LEU A 143 -23.11 12.99 2.87
N LEU A 144 -22.42 13.84 2.09
CA LEU A 144 -22.05 15.19 2.51
C LEU A 144 -23.30 16.05 2.77
N ARG A 145 -24.28 16.03 1.86
CA ARG A 145 -25.54 16.78 2.03
C ARG A 145 -26.27 16.36 3.30
N GLN A 146 -26.39 15.05 3.55
CA GLN A 146 -27.07 14.53 4.74
C GLN A 146 -26.32 14.84 6.03
N SER A 147 -24.99 14.72 6.02
CA SER A 147 -24.14 15.05 7.17
C SER A 147 -24.28 16.52 7.56
N ALA A 148 -24.30 17.43 6.58
CA ALA A 148 -24.53 18.86 6.82
C ALA A 148 -25.93 19.11 7.42
N GLN A 149 -26.97 18.48 6.89
CA GLN A 149 -28.33 18.62 7.43
C GLN A 149 -28.46 18.08 8.86
N MET A 150 -27.79 16.97 9.19
CA MET A 150 -27.79 16.42 10.55
C MET A 150 -27.07 17.34 11.53
N LEU A 151 -25.95 17.94 11.14
CA LEU A 151 -25.25 18.93 11.98
C LEU A 151 -26.14 20.14 12.29
N VAL A 152 -26.86 20.64 11.28
CA VAL A 152 -27.84 21.73 11.47
C VAL A 152 -28.95 21.30 12.43
N LYS A 153 -29.57 20.13 12.23
CA LYS A 153 -30.63 19.60 13.11
C LYS A 153 -30.14 19.46 14.56
N VAL A 154 -28.95 18.90 14.77
CA VAL A 154 -28.35 18.73 16.10
C VAL A 154 -28.07 20.09 16.75
N LYS A 155 -27.50 21.06 16.02
CA LYS A 155 -27.29 22.42 16.55
C LYS A 155 -28.60 23.10 16.91
N THR A 156 -29.62 23.01 16.06
CA THR A 156 -30.94 23.60 16.35
C THR A 156 -31.55 22.98 17.61
N GLN A 157 -31.49 21.65 17.77
CA GLN A 157 -31.97 20.97 18.97
C GLN A 157 -31.17 21.32 20.23
N GLN A 158 -29.85 21.48 20.12
CA GLN A 158 -29.00 21.95 21.23
C GLN A 158 -29.42 23.35 21.70
N PHE A 159 -29.65 24.30 20.78
CA PHE A 159 -30.12 25.64 21.14
C PHE A 159 -31.52 25.62 21.76
N GLN A 160 -32.41 24.77 21.28
CA GLN A 160 -33.74 24.60 21.88
C GLN A 160 -33.64 24.07 23.32
N LYS A 161 -32.80 23.05 23.59
CA LYS A 161 -32.57 22.52 24.95
C LYS A 161 -31.96 23.58 25.88
N GLN A 162 -30.97 24.35 25.39
CA GLN A 162 -30.36 25.43 26.17
C GLN A 162 -31.35 26.55 26.50
N ARG A 163 -32.21 26.95 25.54
CA ARG A 163 -33.28 27.94 25.77
C ARG A 163 -34.29 27.43 26.79
N ALA A 164 -34.73 26.18 26.68
CA ALA A 164 -35.66 25.58 27.62
C ALA A 164 -35.06 25.49 29.04
N GLN A 165 -33.77 25.18 29.19
CA GLN A 165 -33.08 25.22 30.48
C GLN A 165 -32.97 26.64 31.04
N LYS A 166 -32.61 27.64 30.22
CA LYS A 166 -32.55 29.05 30.64
C LYS A 166 -33.90 29.59 31.10
N MET A 167 -34.98 29.23 30.41
CA MET A 167 -36.35 29.59 30.82
C MET A 167 -36.74 28.93 32.15
N LYS A 168 -36.35 27.66 32.37
CA LYS A 168 -36.59 26.98 33.64
C LYS A 168 -35.78 27.58 34.80
N SER A 169 -34.52 27.97 34.58
CA SER A 169 -33.72 28.64 35.59
C SER A 169 -34.20 30.06 35.91
N ALA A 170 -34.69 30.81 34.90
CA ALA A 170 -35.30 32.13 35.11
C ALA A 170 -36.63 32.05 35.89
N ALA A 171 -37.46 31.04 35.60
CA ALA A 171 -38.71 30.79 36.34
C ALA A 171 -38.49 30.31 37.78
N GLY A 172 -37.36 29.63 38.05
CA GLY A 172 -36.94 29.25 39.41
C GLY A 172 -36.46 30.43 40.27
N GLN A 173 -35.90 31.46 39.64
CA GLN A 173 -35.37 32.64 40.34
C GLN A 173 -36.45 33.69 40.65
N SER A 174 -37.53 33.74 39.87
CA SER A 174 -38.72 34.59 40.14
C SER A 174 -39.59 34.12 41.32
N LYS A 175 -39.26 32.98 41.95
CA LYS A 175 -40.02 32.40 43.08
C LYS A 175 -39.45 32.74 44.46
N ASN A 176 -38.44 33.61 44.56
CA ASN A 176 -37.73 33.88 45.82
C ASN A 176 -37.84 35.33 46.34
N THR A 177 -38.85 36.07 45.92
CA THR A 177 -39.23 37.35 46.55
C THR A 177 -40.68 37.30 47.04
N ASP A 178 -40.80 37.46 48.35
CA ASP A 178 -41.97 37.72 49.21
C ASP A 178 -43.01 36.61 49.46
N GLY A 179 -43.11 36.19 50.73
CA GLY A 179 -44.23 35.40 51.30
C GLY A 179 -45.30 36.30 51.97
N PRO A 180 -46.16 35.80 52.89
CA PRO A 180 -46.66 34.44 53.11
C PRO A 180 -48.22 34.37 53.09
N LYS A 181 -48.75 33.14 53.27
CA LYS A 181 -50.16 32.73 53.54
C LYS A 181 -51.09 32.85 52.32
N GLN A 182 -52.20 32.12 52.16
CA GLN A 182 -52.85 30.89 52.63
C GLN A 182 -54.09 30.78 51.69
N GLU A 183 -54.70 29.59 51.55
CA GLU A 183 -55.95 29.37 50.78
C GLU A 183 -55.81 29.61 49.26
N VAL A 184 -56.08 28.67 48.36
CA VAL A 184 -57.33 27.93 48.21
C VAL A 184 -56.97 26.51 47.75
N LYS A 185 -57.00 25.61 48.73
CA LYS A 185 -57.38 24.22 48.52
C LYS A 185 -58.83 24.26 48.00
N GLU A 186 -59.21 23.35 47.11
CA GLU A 186 -60.62 23.16 46.68
C GLU A 186 -61.06 23.92 45.41
N ARG A 187 -60.33 23.75 44.30
CA ARG A 187 -60.92 23.83 42.93
C ARG A 187 -60.17 22.98 41.88
N LYS A 188 -59.53 21.89 42.31
CA LYS A 188 -58.83 20.92 41.42
C LYS A 188 -59.39 19.49 41.51
N ARG A 189 -60.71 19.35 41.66
CA ARG A 189 -61.45 18.08 41.56
C ARG A 189 -62.65 18.27 40.63
N ALA A 190 -62.40 18.43 39.33
CA ALA A 190 -63.37 18.16 38.24
C ALA A 190 -62.78 18.64 36.90
N SER A 191 -61.84 17.86 36.37
CA SER A 191 -61.54 17.72 34.93
C SER A 191 -60.26 16.87 34.86
N LYS A 192 -60.42 15.59 35.21
CA LYS A 192 -59.42 14.57 34.91
C LYS A 192 -59.80 14.01 33.55
N VAL A 193 -59.32 14.66 32.49
CA VAL A 193 -59.17 14.01 31.18
C VAL A 193 -57.73 13.53 31.15
N GLU A 194 -57.60 12.21 31.25
CA GLU A 194 -56.33 11.49 31.25
C GLU A 194 -55.72 11.58 29.83
N PRO A 195 -54.49 12.07 29.66
CA PRO A 195 -53.76 11.89 28.41
C PRO A 195 -53.39 10.39 28.27
N PRO A 196 -53.21 9.87 27.04
CA PRO A 196 -52.80 8.48 26.88
C PRO A 196 -51.47 8.28 27.59
N ALA A 197 -51.37 7.17 28.33
CA ALA A 197 -50.15 6.72 28.95
C ALA A 197 -49.09 6.55 27.86
N ASP A 198 -48.13 7.47 27.80
CA ASP A 198 -46.88 7.26 27.10
C ASP A 198 -46.18 6.13 27.85
N THR A 199 -46.32 4.91 27.31
CA THR A 199 -45.46 3.79 27.66
C THR A 199 -44.02 4.28 27.53
N PRO A 200 -43.14 4.09 28.53
CA PRO A 200 -41.74 4.40 28.36
C PRO A 200 -41.22 3.48 27.26
N GLU A 201 -41.08 3.99 26.04
CA GLU A 201 -40.26 3.32 25.04
C GLU A 201 -38.90 3.13 25.70
N PRO A 202 -38.37 1.90 25.75
CA PRO A 202 -37.04 1.71 26.23
C PRO A 202 -36.14 2.38 25.19
N GLN A 203 -35.66 3.58 25.48
CA GLN A 203 -34.48 4.11 24.81
C GLN A 203 -33.32 3.23 25.25
N ILE A 204 -33.22 2.06 24.62
CA ILE A 204 -31.99 1.31 24.53
C ILE A 204 -31.08 2.24 23.73
N SER A 205 -30.31 3.03 24.46
CA SER A 205 -29.14 3.69 23.92
C SER A 205 -28.30 2.59 23.28
N LEU A 206 -28.38 2.47 21.95
CA LEU A 206 -27.54 1.55 21.20
C LEU A 206 -26.09 2.06 21.17
N LEU A 207 -25.79 3.27 21.67
CA LEU A 207 -24.43 3.79 21.76
C LEU A 207 -23.52 2.95 22.69
N PRO A 208 -23.89 2.59 23.93
CA PRO A 208 -23.10 1.65 24.73
C PRO A 208 -23.08 0.24 24.15
N LEU A 209 -24.10 -0.21 23.41
CA LEU A 209 -24.11 -1.56 22.81
C LEU A 209 -23.27 -1.61 21.52
N ILE A 210 -23.25 -0.55 20.72
CA ILE A 210 -22.42 -0.41 19.51
C ILE A 210 -20.98 -0.08 19.90
N LEU A 211 -20.73 0.71 20.95
CA LEU A 211 -19.38 0.88 21.52
C LEU A 211 -18.92 -0.40 22.22
N HIS A 212 -19.79 -1.15 22.91
CA HIS A 212 -19.38 -2.41 23.52
C HIS A 212 -19.19 -3.50 22.48
N TRP A 213 -19.98 -3.58 21.41
CA TRP A 213 -19.73 -4.52 20.30
C TRP A 213 -18.54 -4.08 19.46
N SER A 214 -18.30 -2.79 19.21
CA SER A 214 -17.10 -2.35 18.49
C SER A 214 -15.84 -2.50 19.32
N VAL A 215 -15.89 -2.26 20.64
CA VAL A 215 -14.75 -2.48 21.55
C VAL A 215 -14.56 -3.96 21.84
N THR A 216 -15.60 -4.78 21.97
CA THR A 216 -15.48 -6.23 22.23
C THR A 216 -15.20 -7.02 20.95
N ALA A 217 -15.64 -6.56 19.77
CA ALA A 217 -15.23 -7.12 18.48
C ALA A 217 -13.81 -6.65 18.11
N TYR A 218 -13.44 -5.40 18.40
CA TYR A 218 -12.04 -4.96 18.27
C TYR A 218 -11.16 -5.72 19.26
N GLN A 219 -11.56 -5.89 20.51
CA GLN A 219 -10.82 -6.69 21.49
C GLN A 219 -10.84 -8.18 21.14
N ARG A 220 -11.91 -8.77 20.60
CA ARG A 220 -11.90 -10.19 20.15
C ARG A 220 -11.10 -10.39 18.88
N VAL A 221 -11.13 -9.48 17.91
CA VAL A 221 -10.32 -9.57 16.69
C VAL A 221 -8.85 -9.34 17.03
N PHE A 222 -8.55 -8.35 17.89
CA PHE A 222 -7.20 -8.05 18.36
C PHE A 222 -6.65 -9.11 19.36
N SER A 223 -7.53 -9.78 20.12
CA SER A 223 -7.18 -10.94 20.97
C SER A 223 -7.10 -12.22 20.15
N SER A 224 -7.89 -12.38 19.07
CA SER A 224 -7.80 -13.53 18.16
C SER A 224 -6.56 -13.46 17.27
N SER A 225 -6.04 -12.26 17.00
CA SER A 225 -4.69 -12.05 16.47
C SER A 225 -3.58 -12.24 17.51
N GLN A 226 -3.93 -12.48 18.79
CA GLN A 226 -3.00 -12.82 19.87
C GLN A 226 -3.17 -14.26 20.40
N THR A 227 -4.10 -15.07 19.88
CA THR A 227 -4.25 -16.49 20.28
C THR A 227 -3.71 -17.50 19.27
N ALA A 228 -3.12 -17.06 18.17
CA ALA A 228 -2.02 -17.82 17.61
C ALA A 228 -0.83 -17.53 18.54
N GLY A 229 -0.62 -18.40 19.53
CA GLY A 229 0.60 -18.34 20.34
C GLY A 229 1.81 -18.20 19.42
N PRO A 230 2.82 -17.40 19.80
CA PRO A 230 4.00 -17.25 18.96
C PRO A 230 4.51 -18.65 18.59
N PRO A 231 4.80 -18.94 17.30
CA PRO A 231 5.62 -20.10 17.02
C PRO A 231 6.84 -19.96 17.90
N SER A 232 7.13 -21.01 18.67
CA SER A 232 8.18 -21.09 19.68
C SER A 232 9.33 -20.19 19.26
N ARG A 233 9.49 -19.06 19.94
CA ARG A 233 10.54 -18.08 19.64
C ARG A 233 11.84 -18.85 19.75
N LEU A 234 12.42 -19.24 18.61
CA LEU A 234 13.73 -19.86 18.59
C LEU A 234 14.66 -18.82 19.18
N ASP A 235 15.26 -19.14 20.32
CA ASP A 235 16.29 -18.29 20.90
C ASP A 235 17.36 -18.07 19.84
N ILE A 236 17.40 -16.85 19.29
CA ILE A 236 18.32 -16.39 18.23
C ILE A 236 19.79 -16.37 18.76
N ASN A 237 19.94 -16.57 20.07
CA ASN A 237 21.20 -16.77 20.78
C ASN A 237 21.59 -18.25 20.95
N SER A 238 20.77 -19.20 20.47
CA SER A 238 21.23 -20.58 20.33
C SER A 238 22.26 -20.64 19.20
N THR A 239 23.46 -21.05 19.56
CA THR A 239 24.68 -21.09 18.75
C THR A 239 24.65 -22.04 17.54
N ALA A 240 23.47 -22.52 17.14
CA ALA A 240 23.27 -23.55 16.12
C ALA A 240 22.36 -23.13 14.94
N ALA A 241 21.72 -21.96 14.97
CA ALA A 241 20.88 -21.50 13.85
C ALA A 241 21.73 -21.01 12.66
N ARG A 242 21.46 -21.52 11.45
CA ARG A 242 22.13 -21.13 10.20
C ARG A 242 21.82 -19.65 9.89
N LYS A 243 22.85 -18.81 9.75
CA LYS A 243 22.71 -17.37 9.43
C LYS A 243 23.24 -17.08 8.03
N PRO A 244 22.62 -16.15 7.27
CA PRO A 244 23.16 -15.75 5.97
C PRO A 244 24.44 -14.93 6.20
N ALA A 245 25.51 -15.24 5.48
CA ALA A 245 26.74 -14.46 5.52
C ALA A 245 26.59 -13.15 4.71
N HIS A 246 25.78 -13.22 3.66
CA HIS A 246 25.49 -12.14 2.73
C HIS A 246 23.98 -11.99 2.53
N VAL A 247 23.46 -10.81 2.84
CA VAL A 247 22.08 -10.42 2.57
C VAL A 247 22.05 -9.41 1.43
N ALA A 248 21.07 -9.54 0.53
CA ALA A 248 20.77 -8.51 -0.45
C ALA A 248 19.36 -7.96 -0.28
N VAL A 249 19.17 -6.68 -0.62
CA VAL A 249 17.86 -6.02 -0.69
C VAL A 249 17.72 -5.37 -2.06
N SER A 250 16.75 -5.84 -2.84
CA SER A 250 16.34 -5.16 -4.07
C SER A 250 15.15 -4.27 -3.77
N PHE A 251 15.39 -2.96 -3.81
CA PHE A 251 14.34 -1.97 -3.71
C PHE A 251 13.60 -1.88 -5.04
N ARG A 252 12.30 -2.13 -4.99
CA ARG A 252 11.41 -2.06 -6.17
C ARG A 252 10.34 -1.02 -5.93
N GLY A 253 9.78 -0.46 -6.99
CA GLY A 253 8.78 0.60 -6.93
C GLY A 253 9.30 1.92 -7.48
N SER A 254 8.40 2.89 -7.63
CA SER A 254 8.70 4.23 -8.16
C SER A 254 9.56 5.08 -7.23
N ASN A 255 9.61 4.73 -5.95
CA ASN A 255 10.37 5.47 -4.96
C ASN A 255 11.76 4.84 -4.81
N VAL A 256 12.78 5.56 -5.25
CA VAL A 256 14.17 5.21 -4.94
C VAL A 256 14.35 5.34 -3.41
N PRO A 257 14.94 4.33 -2.75
CA PRO A 257 15.19 4.40 -1.31
C PRO A 257 16.18 5.54 -0.98
N ASP A 258 16.00 6.17 0.17
CA ASP A 258 16.92 7.16 0.68
C ASP A 258 18.17 6.52 1.32
N ALA A 259 19.24 7.31 1.48
CA ALA A 259 20.45 6.86 2.14
C ALA A 259 20.20 6.36 3.57
N GLN A 260 19.22 6.95 4.28
CA GLN A 260 18.86 6.56 5.65
C GLN A 260 18.26 5.15 5.70
N THR A 261 17.44 4.76 4.72
CA THR A 261 16.91 3.39 4.63
C THR A 261 18.04 2.38 4.45
N VAL A 262 19.02 2.67 3.59
CA VAL A 262 20.20 1.80 3.41
C VAL A 262 20.99 1.66 4.71
N ILE A 263 21.23 2.76 5.42
CA ILE A 263 21.93 2.77 6.71
C ILE A 263 21.17 1.97 7.77
N ARG A 264 19.84 2.10 7.83
CA ARG A 264 19.01 1.32 8.76
C ARG A 264 19.12 -0.18 8.51
N VAL A 265 19.05 -0.61 7.26
CA VAL A 265 19.21 -2.02 6.90
C VAL A 265 20.64 -2.51 7.22
N ALA A 266 21.65 -1.68 6.96
CA ALA A 266 23.03 -1.98 7.36
C ALA A 266 23.16 -2.20 8.88
N THR A 267 22.51 -1.37 9.69
CA THR A 267 22.43 -1.59 11.15
C THR A 267 21.79 -2.92 11.50
N TRP A 268 20.67 -3.28 10.87
CA TRP A 268 20.03 -4.57 11.13
C TRP A 268 20.91 -5.77 10.76
N CYS A 269 21.63 -5.69 9.64
CA CYS A 269 22.62 -6.70 9.26
C CYS A 269 23.68 -6.87 10.35
N MET A 270 24.21 -5.77 10.88
CA MET A 270 25.24 -5.77 11.92
C MET A 270 24.72 -6.38 13.22
N ASP A 271 23.51 -5.99 13.65
CA ASP A 271 22.85 -6.53 14.84
C ASP A 271 22.65 -8.05 14.77
N HIS A 272 22.52 -8.60 13.55
CA HIS A 272 22.33 -10.02 13.29
C HIS A 272 23.61 -10.74 12.80
N ASN A 273 24.78 -10.09 12.90
CA ASN A 273 26.09 -10.61 12.51
C ASN A 273 26.20 -11.01 11.02
N VAL A 274 25.50 -10.30 10.15
CA VAL A 274 25.64 -10.37 8.69
C VAL A 274 26.78 -9.45 8.26
N ARG A 275 27.73 -9.96 7.47
CA ARG A 275 28.98 -9.23 7.15
C ARG A 275 28.98 -8.56 5.79
N VAL A 276 28.07 -8.95 4.91
CA VAL A 276 27.93 -8.35 3.58
C VAL A 276 26.47 -7.99 3.32
N LEU A 277 26.24 -6.75 2.92
CA LEU A 277 24.96 -6.23 2.45
C LEU A 277 25.11 -5.82 0.98
N THR A 278 24.24 -6.32 0.09
CA THR A 278 24.10 -5.76 -1.26
C THR A 278 22.78 -5.02 -1.38
N VAL A 279 22.82 -3.78 -1.84
CA VAL A 279 21.64 -2.97 -2.08
C VAL A 279 21.50 -2.73 -3.57
N HIS A 280 20.33 -3.05 -4.09
CA HIS A 280 19.99 -2.85 -5.49
C HIS A 280 18.90 -1.78 -5.67
N ASP A 281 19.18 -0.88 -6.60
CA ASP A 281 18.28 0.14 -7.14
C ASP A 281 18.40 0.14 -8.67
N ALA A 282 17.29 -0.08 -9.37
CA ALA A 282 17.28 -0.16 -10.82
C ALA A 282 17.78 1.11 -11.52
N SER A 283 17.50 2.29 -10.95
CA SER A 283 17.87 3.59 -11.53
C SER A 283 19.35 3.95 -11.35
N GLY A 284 20.03 3.33 -10.38
CA GLY A 284 21.41 3.64 -10.02
C GLY A 284 21.60 4.95 -9.25
N VAL A 285 20.53 5.62 -8.84
CA VAL A 285 20.56 6.82 -8.00
C VAL A 285 21.29 6.55 -6.68
N LEU A 286 21.14 5.37 -6.07
CA LEU A 286 21.85 5.03 -4.83
C LEU A 286 23.38 5.08 -4.97
N LYS A 287 23.92 4.81 -6.16
CA LYS A 287 25.37 4.92 -6.39
C LYS A 287 25.86 6.35 -6.27
N THR A 288 25.03 7.33 -6.62
CA THR A 288 25.35 8.76 -6.43
C THR A 288 25.41 9.16 -4.95
N MET A 289 24.77 8.38 -4.08
CA MET A 289 24.73 8.59 -2.62
C MET A 289 25.74 7.74 -1.86
N ALA A 290 26.56 6.95 -2.55
CA ALA A 290 27.47 5.98 -1.97
C ALA A 290 28.46 6.63 -0.97
N GLU A 291 28.98 7.82 -1.26
CA GLU A 291 29.87 8.55 -0.35
C GLU A 291 29.17 9.00 0.94
N SER A 292 27.91 9.42 0.83
CA SER A 292 27.09 9.78 2.00
C SER A 292 26.80 8.56 2.87
N ILE A 293 26.56 7.40 2.25
CA ILE A 293 26.33 6.12 2.95
C ILE A 293 27.62 5.66 3.65
N ALA A 294 28.76 5.70 2.96
CA ALA A 294 30.07 5.38 3.54
C ALA A 294 30.45 6.33 4.69
N GLY A 295 30.12 7.63 4.53
CA GLY A 295 30.36 8.67 5.52
C GLY A 295 29.50 8.55 6.78
N SER A 296 28.45 7.74 6.76
CA SER A 296 27.54 7.51 7.89
C SER A 296 28.04 6.42 8.85
N SER A 297 29.32 6.05 8.76
CA SER A 297 29.98 5.15 9.72
C SER A 297 29.77 5.66 11.15
N SER A 298 29.17 4.84 12.01
CA SER A 298 28.87 5.17 13.41
C SER A 298 30.02 4.72 14.33
N ILE A 299 29.98 5.15 15.59
CA ILE A 299 30.98 4.86 16.64
C ILE A 299 31.22 3.35 16.83
N THR A 300 30.26 2.50 16.47
CA THR A 300 30.31 1.05 16.71
C THR A 300 30.69 0.22 15.49
N THR A 301 30.72 0.81 14.27
CA THR A 301 30.82 0.00 13.04
C THR A 301 31.45 0.75 11.87
N GLN A 302 32.31 0.06 11.12
CA GLN A 302 32.87 0.54 9.86
C GLN A 302 32.04 0.02 8.68
N VAL A 303 31.51 0.94 7.87
CA VAL A 303 30.79 0.63 6.63
C VAL A 303 31.74 0.84 5.46
N LEU A 304 32.05 -0.24 4.74
CA LEU A 304 32.89 -0.18 3.53
C LEU A 304 32.01 -0.33 2.30
N VAL A 305 31.87 0.75 1.53
CA VAL A 305 31.09 0.72 0.29
C VAL A 305 31.99 0.29 -0.86
N ALA A 306 31.58 -0.73 -1.63
CA ALA A 306 32.33 -1.21 -2.79
C ALA A 306 32.57 -0.05 -3.79
N GLY A 307 33.84 0.14 -4.17
CA GLY A 307 34.26 1.21 -5.09
C GLY A 307 34.62 2.54 -4.41
N ILE A 308 34.40 2.69 -3.11
CA ILE A 308 34.81 3.88 -2.35
C ILE A 308 36.03 3.54 -1.50
N PRO A 309 37.16 4.26 -1.65
CA PRO A 309 38.32 4.02 -0.81
C PRO A 309 37.97 4.31 0.65
N PRO A 310 38.36 3.44 1.61
CA PRO A 310 38.15 3.72 3.02
C PRO A 310 38.83 5.03 3.37
N LYS A 311 38.16 5.90 4.14
CA LYS A 311 38.82 7.06 4.72
C LYS A 311 40.01 6.56 5.57
N PRO A 312 41.20 7.14 5.41
CA PRO A 312 42.36 6.74 6.20
C PRO A 312 42.06 7.02 7.68
N SER A 313 41.78 5.97 8.45
CA SER A 313 41.64 6.06 9.90
C SER A 313 43.02 5.92 10.53
N SER A 314 43.34 6.84 11.44
CA SER A 314 44.63 6.91 12.15
C SER A 314 44.84 5.77 13.17
N GLN A 315 43.87 4.88 13.35
CA GLN A 315 43.98 3.66 14.16
C GLN A 315 43.20 2.51 13.51
N PRO A 316 43.66 1.24 13.66
CA PRO A 316 42.86 0.08 13.31
C PRO A 316 41.65 0.02 14.24
N SER A 317 40.47 0.29 13.71
CA SER A 317 39.21 0.22 14.46
C SER A 317 38.97 -1.23 14.91
N ALA A 318 38.87 -1.47 16.21
CA ALA A 318 38.52 -2.77 16.81
C ALA A 318 37.05 -3.18 16.56
N HIS A 319 36.35 -2.49 15.66
CA HIS A 319 34.93 -2.64 15.39
C HIS A 319 34.68 -3.67 14.28
N PRO A 320 33.55 -4.42 14.34
CA PRO A 320 33.15 -5.28 13.23
C PRO A 320 32.97 -4.46 11.95
N ILE A 321 33.32 -5.05 10.80
CA ILE A 321 33.24 -4.42 9.48
C ILE A 321 32.03 -4.98 8.74
N LEU A 322 31.18 -4.09 8.20
CA LEU A 322 30.13 -4.44 7.25
C LEU A 322 30.54 -3.95 5.85
N TYR A 323 30.56 -4.87 4.89
CA TYR A 323 30.73 -4.54 3.48
C TYR A 323 29.39 -4.23 2.84
N VAL A 324 29.25 -3.06 2.24
CA VAL A 324 28.04 -2.63 1.52
C VAL A 324 28.36 -2.54 0.03
N ASN A 325 27.66 -3.31 -0.79
CA ASN A 325 27.79 -3.27 -2.23
C ASN A 325 26.54 -2.62 -2.83
N ILE A 326 26.70 -1.52 -3.57
CA ILE A 326 25.58 -0.80 -4.20
C ILE A 326 25.58 -1.12 -5.69
N VAL A 327 24.49 -1.71 -6.17
CA VAL A 327 24.35 -2.19 -7.54
C VAL A 327 23.10 -1.62 -8.20
N SER A 328 23.09 -1.59 -9.53
CA SER A 328 21.94 -1.21 -10.34
C SER A 328 21.72 -2.20 -11.48
N ASP A 329 20.71 -1.95 -12.32
CA ASP A 329 20.40 -2.82 -13.46
C ASP A 329 21.57 -2.96 -14.45
N ASN A 330 22.54 -2.04 -14.43
CA ASN A 330 23.75 -2.13 -15.26
C ASN A 330 24.61 -3.34 -14.91
N GLU A 331 24.65 -3.77 -13.65
CA GLU A 331 25.36 -4.98 -13.22
C GLU A 331 24.56 -6.28 -13.43
N GLY A 332 23.35 -6.18 -14.02
CA GLY A 332 22.51 -7.33 -14.34
C GLY A 332 22.91 -8.00 -15.66
N ARG A 333 21.93 -8.22 -16.55
CA ARG A 333 22.14 -8.86 -17.86
C ARG A 333 23.13 -8.13 -18.75
N ALA A 334 23.20 -6.79 -18.67
CA ALA A 334 24.12 -6.01 -19.48
C ALA A 334 25.58 -6.39 -19.20
N ALA A 335 25.96 -6.51 -17.92
CA ALA A 335 27.30 -6.97 -17.53
C ALA A 335 27.64 -8.38 -18.07
N LEU A 336 26.67 -9.29 -18.08
CA LEU A 336 26.86 -10.62 -18.69
C LEU A 336 27.10 -10.54 -20.20
N VAL A 337 26.39 -9.65 -20.89
CA VAL A 337 26.61 -9.40 -22.33
C VAL A 337 28.00 -8.83 -22.56
N ASP A 338 28.48 -7.92 -21.71
CA ASP A 338 29.82 -7.33 -21.84
C ASP A 338 30.93 -8.35 -21.60
N VAL A 339 30.77 -9.25 -20.61
CA VAL A 339 31.68 -10.38 -20.41
C VAL A 339 31.67 -11.30 -21.63
N ALA A 340 30.49 -11.63 -22.16
CA ALA A 340 30.38 -12.47 -23.36
C ALA A 340 31.07 -11.83 -24.58
N ARG A 341 30.92 -10.52 -24.80
CA ARG A 341 31.63 -9.78 -25.86
C ARG A 341 33.15 -9.83 -25.66
N THR A 342 33.60 -9.68 -24.42
CA THR A 342 35.04 -9.72 -24.08
C THR A 342 35.64 -11.07 -24.42
N PHE A 343 34.96 -12.16 -24.07
CA PHE A 343 35.41 -13.52 -24.42
C PHE A 343 35.33 -13.80 -25.92
N ALA A 344 34.30 -13.30 -26.61
CA ALA A 344 34.18 -13.46 -28.05
C ALA A 344 35.26 -12.70 -28.84
N ALA A 345 35.76 -11.58 -28.30
CA ALA A 345 36.79 -10.75 -28.93
C ALA A 345 38.20 -11.30 -28.76
N ASP A 346 38.43 -12.22 -27.81
CA ASP A 346 39.72 -12.86 -27.56
C ASP A 346 39.72 -14.30 -28.09
N PRO A 347 40.19 -14.55 -29.33
CA PRO A 347 40.25 -15.90 -29.91
C PRO A 347 41.28 -16.81 -29.25
N SER A 348 42.14 -16.26 -28.38
CA SER A 348 43.07 -17.00 -27.54
C SER A 348 42.54 -17.27 -26.13
N ALA A 349 41.34 -16.81 -25.80
CA ALA A 349 40.75 -16.98 -24.48
C ALA A 349 40.60 -18.47 -24.13
N PRO A 350 40.85 -18.86 -22.86
CA PRO A 350 40.58 -20.21 -22.39
C PRO A 350 39.10 -20.58 -22.58
N GLN A 351 38.79 -21.87 -22.51
CA GLN A 351 37.39 -22.33 -22.49
C GLN A 351 36.57 -21.52 -21.48
N VAL A 352 35.38 -21.09 -21.90
CA VAL A 352 34.46 -20.36 -21.03
C VAL A 352 34.02 -21.29 -19.90
N THR A 353 34.52 -21.06 -18.70
CA THR A 353 34.16 -21.77 -17.47
C THR A 353 33.36 -20.87 -16.54
N VAL A 354 32.69 -21.45 -15.55
CA VAL A 354 31.99 -20.66 -14.51
C VAL A 354 32.97 -19.74 -13.79
N ASP A 355 34.18 -20.22 -13.49
CA ASP A 355 35.20 -19.45 -12.79
C ASP A 355 35.77 -18.30 -13.65
N SER A 356 35.89 -18.50 -14.98
CA SER A 356 36.35 -17.44 -15.87
C SER A 356 35.31 -16.32 -15.96
N VAL A 357 34.02 -16.65 -16.06
CA VAL A 357 32.93 -15.67 -16.04
C VAL A 357 32.88 -14.93 -14.70
N ASP A 358 33.00 -15.65 -13.57
CA ASP A 358 33.02 -15.06 -12.24
C ASP A 358 34.18 -14.06 -12.06
N THR A 359 35.38 -14.46 -12.50
CA THR A 359 36.58 -13.60 -12.49
C THR A 359 36.36 -12.35 -13.35
N ALA A 360 35.78 -12.49 -14.54
CA ALA A 360 35.53 -11.38 -15.44
C ALA A 360 34.47 -10.40 -14.87
N LEU A 361 33.39 -10.91 -14.27
CA LEU A 361 32.36 -10.08 -13.63
C LEU A 361 32.86 -9.32 -12.41
N ARG A 362 33.90 -9.84 -11.75
CA ARG A 362 34.53 -9.24 -10.56
C ARG A 362 35.74 -8.37 -10.88
N ALA A 363 36.23 -8.40 -12.13
CA ALA A 363 37.39 -7.62 -12.55
C ALA A 363 37.16 -6.11 -12.29
N GLY A 364 38.13 -5.48 -11.63
CA GLY A 364 38.07 -4.05 -11.28
C GLY A 364 37.10 -3.68 -10.15
N LYS A 365 36.42 -4.66 -9.53
CA LYS A 365 35.54 -4.43 -8.37
C LYS A 365 36.26 -4.74 -7.06
N VAL A 366 35.82 -4.11 -5.97
CA VAL A 366 36.34 -4.41 -4.63
C VAL A 366 35.94 -5.85 -4.25
N PRO A 367 36.90 -6.70 -3.84
CA PRO A 367 36.58 -8.06 -3.42
C PRO A 367 35.65 -8.07 -2.20
N LEU A 368 34.54 -8.78 -2.31
CA LEU A 368 33.63 -9.03 -1.19
C LEU A 368 34.01 -10.37 -0.52
N PRO A 369 33.97 -10.47 0.83
CA PRO A 369 34.27 -11.73 1.52
C PRO A 369 33.38 -12.90 1.10
N THR A 370 32.09 -12.60 0.89
CA THR A 370 31.09 -13.50 0.35
C THR A 370 30.40 -12.77 -0.78
N PRO A 371 30.66 -13.12 -2.04
CA PRO A 371 30.15 -12.37 -3.17
C PRO A 371 28.70 -12.67 -3.55
N GLU A 372 28.25 -13.90 -3.31
CA GLU A 372 26.90 -14.36 -3.65
C GLU A 372 25.96 -14.22 -2.44
N PRO A 373 24.82 -13.53 -2.58
CA PRO A 373 23.89 -13.37 -1.49
C PRO A 373 23.23 -14.70 -1.15
N ASN A 374 23.15 -15.02 0.15
CA ASN A 374 22.44 -16.21 0.60
C ASN A 374 20.94 -15.95 0.73
N LEU A 375 20.56 -14.73 1.09
CA LEU A 375 19.19 -14.30 1.27
C LEU A 375 18.96 -12.95 0.55
N VAL A 376 17.90 -12.89 -0.25
CA VAL A 376 17.51 -11.72 -1.03
C VAL A 376 16.11 -11.27 -0.61
N PHE A 377 16.01 -10.04 -0.12
CA PHE A 377 14.73 -9.37 0.12
C PHE A 377 14.29 -8.62 -1.12
N LEU A 378 13.08 -8.91 -1.59
CA LEU A 378 12.45 -8.21 -2.70
C LEU A 378 11.33 -7.35 -2.13
N THR A 379 11.51 -6.03 -2.11
CA THR A 379 10.48 -5.11 -1.60
C THR A 379 9.42 -4.81 -2.65
N HIS A 380 8.28 -4.25 -2.23
CA HIS A 380 7.16 -3.86 -3.11
C HIS A 380 6.72 -4.94 -4.11
N THR A 381 6.78 -6.19 -3.67
CA THR A 381 6.34 -7.33 -4.48
C THR A 381 4.82 -7.36 -4.57
N HIS A 382 4.29 -7.73 -5.73
CA HIS A 382 2.86 -7.93 -5.90
C HIS A 382 2.50 -9.37 -5.50
N SER A 383 1.29 -9.57 -4.96
CA SER A 383 0.81 -10.85 -4.42
C SER A 383 0.85 -12.01 -5.42
N ASP A 384 0.89 -11.71 -6.72
CA ASP A 384 0.58 -12.68 -7.77
C ASP A 384 1.83 -13.21 -8.48
N SER A 385 2.99 -12.55 -8.34
CA SER A 385 4.26 -13.08 -8.84
C SER A 385 5.47 -12.43 -8.17
N ILE A 386 6.45 -13.27 -7.80
CA ILE A 386 7.77 -12.80 -7.39
C ILE A 386 8.55 -12.48 -8.66
N GLN A 387 8.68 -11.20 -8.95
CA GLN A 387 9.56 -10.74 -10.02
C GLN A 387 10.94 -10.45 -9.42
N ILE A 388 11.99 -11.01 -10.01
CA ILE A 388 13.41 -10.77 -9.62
C ILE A 388 14.03 -9.68 -10.51
N GLY A 389 13.45 -9.44 -11.69
CA GLY A 389 13.85 -8.38 -12.61
C GLY A 389 15.27 -8.61 -13.13
N ASN A 390 16.08 -7.55 -13.10
CA ASN A 390 17.46 -7.58 -13.58
C ASN A 390 18.49 -7.64 -12.44
N PHE A 391 18.06 -7.99 -11.22
CA PHE A 391 18.94 -8.08 -10.06
C PHE A 391 19.93 -9.24 -10.21
N LEU A 392 21.22 -8.90 -10.40
CA LEU A 392 22.40 -9.77 -10.42
C LEU A 392 22.16 -11.25 -10.80
N PRO A 393 21.71 -11.55 -12.04
CA PRO A 393 21.26 -12.90 -12.41
C PRO A 393 22.31 -14.00 -12.22
N TRP A 394 23.60 -13.65 -12.27
CA TRP A 394 24.71 -14.56 -12.06
C TRP A 394 24.90 -14.94 -10.59
N ASP A 395 24.81 -13.95 -9.69
CA ASP A 395 25.15 -14.12 -8.27
C ASP A 395 24.02 -14.80 -7.47
N ILE A 396 22.80 -14.89 -8.02
CA ILE A 396 21.60 -15.34 -7.29
C ILE A 396 21.21 -16.81 -7.50
N ARG A 397 22.11 -17.62 -8.05
CA ARG A 397 21.85 -19.02 -8.44
C ARG A 397 21.36 -19.93 -7.30
N LEU A 398 21.75 -19.64 -6.06
CA LEU A 398 21.44 -20.43 -4.86
C LEU A 398 20.86 -19.54 -3.74
N SER A 399 20.44 -18.33 -4.07
CA SER A 399 19.88 -17.39 -3.11
C SER A 399 18.46 -17.78 -2.73
N GLU A 400 18.14 -17.66 -1.45
CA GLU A 400 16.77 -17.70 -0.97
C GLU A 400 16.10 -16.34 -1.14
N PHE A 401 14.82 -16.34 -1.51
CA PHE A 401 14.07 -15.10 -1.76
C PHE A 401 12.99 -14.90 -0.71
N THR A 402 12.96 -13.71 -0.13
CA THR A 402 11.87 -13.24 0.73
C THR A 402 11.16 -12.06 0.05
N ALA A 403 9.95 -12.31 -0.43
CA ALA A 403 9.08 -11.30 -1.02
C ALA A 403 8.37 -10.50 0.08
N ILE A 404 8.43 -9.17 -0.03
CA ILE A 404 7.80 -8.22 0.89
C ILE A 404 6.86 -7.32 0.08
N PRO A 405 5.56 -7.22 0.42
CA PRO A 405 4.61 -6.44 -0.38
C PRO A 405 4.81 -4.92 -0.38
N GLY A 406 5.54 -4.39 0.60
CA GLY A 406 5.82 -2.96 0.75
C GLY A 406 7.27 -2.73 1.18
N ASP A 407 7.47 -1.71 2.01
CA ASP A 407 8.77 -1.38 2.59
C ASP A 407 9.30 -2.49 3.51
N LEU A 408 10.62 -2.68 3.47
CA LEU A 408 11.31 -3.60 4.37
C LEU A 408 11.28 -3.03 5.79
N THR A 409 10.50 -3.66 6.66
CA THR A 409 10.47 -3.37 8.10
C THR A 409 11.45 -4.27 8.86
N HIS A 410 11.87 -3.87 10.06
CA HIS A 410 12.74 -4.70 10.91
C HIS A 410 12.08 -6.06 11.24
N ALA A 411 10.75 -6.08 11.47
CA ALA A 411 10.02 -7.31 11.72
C ALA A 411 10.08 -8.26 10.52
N ALA A 412 9.83 -7.76 9.30
CA ALA A 412 9.92 -8.56 8.08
C ALA A 412 11.37 -9.02 7.78
N PHE A 413 12.36 -8.21 8.14
CA PHE A 413 13.77 -8.57 8.05
C PHE A 413 14.10 -9.78 8.94
N VAL A 414 13.75 -9.71 10.23
CA VAL A 414 13.96 -10.81 11.18
C VAL A 414 13.20 -12.06 10.74
N GLU A 415 11.95 -11.92 10.31
CA GLU A 415 11.16 -13.05 9.81
C GLU A 415 11.82 -13.73 8.60
N GLY A 416 12.43 -12.95 7.69
CA GLY A 416 13.20 -13.50 6.57
C GLY A 416 14.45 -14.25 7.02
N LEU A 417 15.15 -13.76 8.05
CA LEU A 417 16.29 -14.46 8.65
C LEU A 417 15.87 -15.79 9.29
N ASP A 418 14.76 -15.79 10.03
CA ASP A 418 14.22 -17.00 10.67
C ASP A 418 13.82 -18.04 9.63
N ARG A 419 13.13 -17.60 8.55
CA ARG A 419 12.79 -18.49 7.43
C ARG A 419 14.04 -19.08 6.77
N TYR A 420 15.05 -18.25 6.50
CA TYR A 420 16.33 -18.71 5.96
C TYR A 420 17.02 -19.74 6.88
N ALA A 421 17.01 -19.53 8.19
CA ALA A 421 17.63 -20.43 9.16
C ALA A 421 17.02 -21.84 9.14
N THR A 422 15.75 -21.95 8.77
CA THR A 422 15.04 -23.23 8.61
C THR A 422 15.15 -23.85 7.22
N CYS A 423 15.71 -23.12 6.24
CA CYS A 423 15.75 -23.59 4.86
C CYS A 423 16.76 -24.73 4.65
N GLN A 424 16.31 -25.77 3.94
CA GLN A 424 17.13 -26.91 3.54
C GLN A 424 17.61 -26.77 2.09
N GLN A 425 18.85 -26.31 1.92
CA GLN A 425 19.51 -26.29 0.62
C GLN A 425 20.07 -27.67 0.27
N ARG A 426 19.50 -28.30 -0.76
CA ARG A 426 19.83 -29.68 -1.16
C ARG A 426 20.97 -29.80 -2.16
N PHE A 427 21.36 -28.72 -2.83
CA PHE A 427 22.45 -28.68 -3.81
C PHE A 427 22.40 -29.85 -4.83
N GLY A 428 21.19 -30.21 -5.28
CA GLY A 428 20.97 -31.29 -6.23
C GLY A 428 20.99 -32.72 -5.65
N LYS A 429 20.94 -32.88 -4.32
CA LYS A 429 20.91 -34.19 -3.63
C LYS A 429 19.51 -34.61 -3.13
#